data_AF-A0A938RQD0-F1
#
_entry.id   AF-A0A938RQD0-F1
#
_cell.length_a   1.000
_cell.length_b   1.000
_cell.length_c   1.000
_cell.angle_alpha   90.00
_cell.angle_beta   90.00
_cell.angle_gamma   90.00
#
_symmetry.space_group_name_H-M   'P 1'
#
loop_
_entity.id
_entity.type
_entity.pdbx_description
1 polymer ?
#
loop_
_entity_poly.entity_id
_entity_poly.type
_entity_poly.pdbx_seq_one_letter_code
_entity_poly.pdbx_strand_id
1 'polypeptide(L)'
;MKKLLVSMILGVVFMLTPMLAMAASVTGSVQGFMCVTQGKVCPIDGEDEVAAVENVFVLLVDAAKGDYYFVPNVDRAVMARHINTEITIDGTVNAKMKSIKATSISKKGKKIWSVDLENEIYRALEGNHPWKS
;
A
#
# COMPACT_ATOMS: atom_id res chain seq x y z
N MET A 1 -42.04 -20.04 -20.34
CA MET A 1 -40.59 -20.02 -20.66
C MET A 1 -39.95 -18.62 -20.63
N LYS A 2 -40.61 -17.54 -21.10
CA LYS A 2 -40.05 -16.17 -21.03
C LYS A 2 -39.70 -15.66 -19.61
N LYS A 3 -40.48 -16.01 -18.58
CA LYS A 3 -40.24 -15.55 -17.18
C LYS A 3 -39.01 -16.20 -16.53
N LEU A 4 -38.65 -17.43 -16.94
CA LEU A 4 -37.45 -18.14 -16.46
C LEU A 4 -36.16 -17.56 -17.08
N LEU A 5 -36.20 -17.17 -18.36
CA LEU A 5 -35.07 -16.53 -19.02
C LEU A 5 -34.77 -15.13 -18.44
N VAL A 6 -35.79 -14.35 -18.10
CA VAL A 6 -35.60 -13.01 -17.50
C VAL A 6 -34.95 -13.10 -16.12
N SER A 7 -35.33 -14.08 -15.30
CA SER A 7 -34.72 -14.30 -13.98
C SER A 7 -33.27 -14.77 -14.05
N MET A 8 -32.91 -15.53 -15.09
CA MET A 8 -31.54 -16.00 -15.32
C MET A 8 -30.62 -14.87 -15.82
N ILE A 9 -31.13 -13.99 -16.68
CA ILE A 9 -30.38 -12.81 -17.16
C ILE A 9 -30.13 -11.83 -16.01
N LEU A 10 -31.10 -11.62 -15.11
CA LEU A 10 -30.95 -10.72 -13.97
C LEU A 10 -29.92 -11.23 -12.95
N GLY A 11 -29.81 -12.56 -12.78
CA GLY A 11 -28.78 -13.18 -11.91
C GLY A 11 -27.36 -13.05 -12.45
N VAL A 12 -27.17 -13.17 -13.77
CA VAL A 12 -25.85 -13.04 -14.41
C VAL A 12 -25.35 -11.59 -14.40
N VAL A 13 -26.25 -10.61 -14.52
CA VAL A 13 -25.89 -9.18 -14.46
C VAL A 13 -25.39 -8.76 -13.06
N PHE A 14 -25.87 -9.39 -11.99
CA PHE A 14 -25.42 -9.08 -10.63
C PHE A 14 -24.00 -9.61 -10.31
N MET A 15 -23.59 -10.71 -10.97
CA MET A 15 -22.22 -11.26 -10.86
C MET A 15 -21.17 -10.45 -11.63
N LEU A 16 -21.58 -9.54 -12.51
CA LEU A 16 -20.70 -8.70 -13.31
C LEU A 16 -20.40 -7.34 -12.66
N THR A 17 -20.73 -7.14 -11.37
CA THR A 17 -20.32 -5.92 -10.68
C THR A 17 -18.79 -5.87 -10.61
N PRO A 18 -18.14 -4.91 -11.29
CA PRO A 18 -16.70 -4.78 -11.21
C PRO A 18 -16.36 -4.46 -9.75
N MET A 19 -15.47 -5.26 -9.16
CA MET A 19 -14.84 -4.94 -7.88
C MET A 19 -14.12 -3.60 -8.03
N LEU A 20 -14.81 -2.51 -7.67
CA LEU A 20 -14.27 -1.16 -7.71
C LEU A 20 -13.12 -1.10 -6.72
N ALA A 21 -11.90 -1.09 -7.26
CA ALA A 21 -10.72 -0.78 -6.48
C ALA A 21 -10.84 0.70 -6.06
N MET A 22 -11.12 0.93 -4.77
CA MET A 22 -11.38 2.26 -4.25
C MET A 22 -10.04 2.99 -4.08
N ALA A 23 -9.93 4.16 -4.71
CA ALA A 23 -8.91 5.12 -4.33
C ALA A 23 -9.21 5.55 -2.88
N ALA A 24 -8.25 5.36 -1.99
CA ALA A 24 -8.40 5.67 -0.58
C ALA A 24 -7.11 6.28 -0.02
N SER A 25 -7.28 7.07 1.04
CA SER A 25 -6.21 7.61 1.85
C SER A 25 -6.16 6.82 3.15
N VAL A 26 -5.03 6.16 3.42
CA VAL A 26 -4.84 5.31 4.59
C VAL A 26 -3.71 5.87 5.43
N THR A 27 -4.00 6.18 6.70
CA THR A 27 -3.01 6.68 7.65
C THR A 27 -2.61 5.56 8.62
N GLY A 28 -1.32 5.47 8.91
CA GLY A 28 -0.78 4.49 9.85
C GLY A 28 0.71 4.70 10.10
N SER A 29 1.29 3.87 10.96
CA SER A 29 2.72 3.89 11.26
C SER A 29 3.48 2.93 10.35
N VAL A 30 4.66 3.32 9.85
CA VAL A 30 5.52 2.37 9.14
C VAL A 30 6.20 1.45 10.14
N GLN A 31 6.03 0.15 9.93
CA GLN A 31 6.55 -0.89 10.80
C GLN A 31 7.21 -1.98 9.97
N GLY A 32 8.23 -2.62 10.54
CA GLY A 32 8.78 -3.84 9.98
C GLY A 32 7.77 -4.97 10.05
N PHE A 33 7.65 -5.74 8.96
CA PHE A 33 6.70 -6.83 8.88
C PHE A 33 6.91 -7.90 9.96
N MET A 34 8.17 -8.17 10.32
CA MET A 34 8.50 -9.12 11.40
C MET A 34 8.05 -8.62 12.77
N CYS A 35 8.10 -7.32 13.04
CA CYS A 35 7.58 -6.75 14.28
C CYS A 35 6.06 -6.97 14.37
N VAL A 36 5.35 -6.59 13.30
CA VAL A 36 3.88 -6.65 13.24
C VAL A 36 3.36 -8.08 13.36
N THR A 37 3.98 -9.04 12.68
CA THR A 37 3.59 -10.46 12.75
C THR A 37 3.85 -11.09 14.12
N GLN A 38 4.78 -10.54 14.91
CA GLN A 38 5.00 -10.92 16.30
C GLN A 38 4.04 -10.22 17.29
N GLY A 39 3.11 -9.41 16.78
CA GLY A 39 2.16 -8.64 17.61
C GLY A 39 2.83 -7.51 18.39
N LYS A 40 3.99 -7.03 17.91
CA LYS A 40 4.76 -5.96 18.56
C LYS A 40 4.94 -4.78 17.59
N VAL A 41 5.15 -3.60 18.15
CA VAL A 41 5.71 -2.48 17.39
C VAL A 41 7.23 -2.64 17.34
N CYS A 42 7.86 -2.13 16.28
CA CYS A 42 9.31 -2.14 16.19
C CYS A 42 9.91 -1.29 17.31
N PRO A 43 11.14 -1.64 17.77
CA PRO A 43 11.82 -0.90 18.82
C PRO A 43 11.99 0.58 18.43
N ILE A 44 11.77 1.46 19.39
CA ILE A 44 12.06 2.89 19.29
C ILE A 44 13.57 3.06 19.54
N ASP A 45 14.23 3.93 18.77
CA ASP A 45 15.69 4.14 18.77
C ASP A 45 16.50 2.93 18.24
N GLY A 46 15.83 1.99 17.58
CA GLY A 46 16.41 0.84 16.90
C GLY A 46 16.08 0.80 15.41
N GLU A 47 15.78 1.96 14.82
CA GLU A 47 15.31 2.08 13.43
C GLU A 47 16.36 1.58 12.44
N ASP A 48 17.64 1.80 12.70
CA ASP A 48 18.74 1.41 11.81
C ASP A 48 18.93 -0.12 11.78
N GLU A 49 18.82 -0.80 12.92
CA GLU A 49 18.89 -2.25 13.02
C GLU A 49 17.70 -2.89 12.32
N VAL A 50 16.50 -2.34 12.54
CA VAL A 50 15.29 -2.78 11.84
C VAL A 50 15.45 -2.54 10.34
N ALA A 51 15.94 -1.38 9.91
CA ALA A 51 16.21 -1.07 8.52
C ALA A 51 17.26 -1.98 7.86
N ALA A 52 18.21 -2.51 8.63
CA ALA A 52 19.24 -3.41 8.13
C ALA A 52 18.74 -4.86 7.98
N VAL A 53 17.90 -5.33 8.91
CA VAL A 53 17.47 -6.74 8.96
C VAL A 53 16.15 -6.98 8.23
N GLU A 54 15.25 -5.99 8.25
CA GLU A 54 13.91 -6.14 7.70
C GLU A 54 13.89 -6.01 6.18
N ASN A 55 13.31 -7.02 5.53
CA ASN A 55 13.16 -7.04 4.07
C ASN A 55 11.90 -6.30 3.63
N VAL A 56 10.85 -6.31 4.46
CA VAL A 56 9.53 -5.79 4.08
C VAL A 56 8.99 -4.88 5.18
N PHE A 57 8.61 -3.66 4.77
CA PHE A 57 7.90 -2.71 5.62
C PHE A 57 6.42 -2.66 5.25
N VAL A 58 5.58 -2.45 6.25
CA VAL A 58 4.13 -2.35 6.11
C VAL A 58 3.62 -1.08 6.77
N LEU A 59 2.43 -0.63 6.35
CA LEU A 59 1.69 0.41 7.04
C LEU A 59 0.80 -0.25 8.09
N LEU A 60 1.12 -0.09 9.37
CA LEU A 60 0.29 -0.54 10.49
C LEU A 60 -0.77 0.52 10.78
N VAL A 61 -2.04 0.18 10.53
CA VAL A 61 -3.19 1.09 10.68
C VAL A 61 -3.79 1.00 12.07
N ASP A 62 -3.87 -0.21 12.61
CA ASP A 62 -4.39 -0.46 13.96
C ASP A 62 -3.53 -1.52 14.65
N ALA A 63 -2.69 -1.08 15.59
CA ALA A 63 -1.81 -1.96 16.35
C ALA A 63 -2.59 -2.93 17.26
N ALA A 64 -3.75 -2.52 17.79
CA ALA A 64 -4.55 -3.36 18.68
C ALA A 64 -5.25 -4.49 17.92
N LYS A 65 -5.61 -4.25 16.65
CA LYS A 65 -6.20 -5.26 15.77
C LYS A 65 -5.18 -6.00 14.90
N GLY A 66 -3.92 -5.57 14.91
CA GLY A 66 -2.89 -6.07 13.99
C GLY A 66 -3.27 -5.85 12.52
N ASP A 67 -3.99 -4.75 12.21
CA ASP A 67 -4.39 -4.46 10.85
C ASP A 67 -3.31 -3.62 10.15
N TYR A 68 -2.81 -4.15 9.04
CA TYR A 68 -1.72 -3.59 8.28
C TYR A 68 -1.93 -3.77 6.78
N TYR A 69 -1.22 -2.97 6.00
CA TYR A 69 -1.19 -3.09 4.54
C TYR A 69 0.24 -3.15 4.02
N PHE A 70 0.48 -4.05 3.07
CA PHE A 70 1.67 -4.06 2.22
C PHE A 70 1.62 -2.90 1.22
N VAL A 71 2.78 -2.38 0.83
CA VAL A 71 2.88 -1.29 -0.15
C VAL A 71 3.86 -1.70 -1.26
N PRO A 72 3.49 -2.65 -2.13
CA PRO A 72 4.43 -3.40 -2.97
C PRO A 72 5.09 -2.59 -4.10
N ASN A 73 4.58 -1.40 -4.42
CA ASN A 73 5.11 -0.55 -5.49
C ASN A 73 5.95 0.63 -4.98
N VAL A 74 6.32 0.61 -3.69
CA VAL A 74 7.18 1.63 -3.07
C VAL A 74 8.46 0.94 -2.65
N ASP A 75 9.60 1.53 -3.00
CA ASP A 75 10.89 0.98 -2.64
C ASP A 75 11.06 0.86 -1.11
N ARG A 76 11.72 -0.24 -0.70
CA ARG A 76 11.95 -0.56 0.71
C ARG A 76 12.65 0.59 1.44
N ALA A 77 13.61 1.26 0.82
CA ALA A 77 14.37 2.35 1.43
C ALA A 77 13.51 3.60 1.68
N VAL A 78 12.47 3.84 0.88
CA VAL A 78 11.52 4.94 1.12
C VAL A 78 10.78 4.69 2.43
N MET A 79 10.27 3.47 2.61
CA MET A 79 9.56 3.07 3.83
C MET A 79 10.49 3.01 5.04
N ALA A 80 11.71 2.45 4.90
CA ALA A 80 12.68 2.32 5.97
C ALA A 80 13.06 3.67 6.63
N ARG A 81 13.16 4.75 5.85
CA ARG A 81 13.42 6.11 6.37
C ARG A 81 12.31 6.66 7.27
N HIS A 82 11.18 5.98 7.33
CA HIS A 82 9.96 6.41 8.00
C HIS A 82 9.50 5.39 9.05
N ILE A 83 10.35 4.42 9.44
CA ILE A 83 10.07 3.49 10.54
C ILE A 83 9.60 4.27 11.78
N ASN A 84 8.63 3.70 12.49
CA ASN A 84 7.99 4.28 13.69
C ASN A 84 7.33 5.64 13.46
N THR A 85 7.23 6.10 12.21
CA THR A 85 6.59 7.37 11.87
C THR A 85 5.21 7.12 11.30
N GLU A 86 4.25 7.95 11.71
CA GLU A 86 2.95 8.04 11.06
C GLU A 86 3.04 8.71 9.69
N ILE A 87 2.53 8.04 8.67
CA ILE A 87 2.41 8.52 7.30
C ILE A 87 0.99 8.28 6.78
N THR A 88 0.63 9.05 5.77
CA THR A 88 -0.61 8.87 5.00
C THR A 88 -0.24 8.41 3.60
N ILE A 89 -0.83 7.32 3.15
CA ILE A 89 -0.65 6.76 1.81
C ILE A 89 -1.95 6.92 1.04
N ASP A 90 -1.87 7.65 -0.07
CA ASP A 90 -2.96 7.74 -1.04
C ASP A 90 -2.71 6.70 -2.15
N GLY A 91 -3.73 5.94 -2.51
CA GLY A 91 -3.60 4.92 -3.54
C GLY A 91 -4.82 4.03 -3.68
N THR A 92 -4.64 2.92 -4.37
CA THR A 92 -5.69 1.92 -4.57
C THR A 92 -5.54 0.79 -3.55
N VAL A 93 -6.55 0.59 -2.71
CA VAL A 93 -6.55 -0.47 -1.69
C VAL A 93 -7.07 -1.78 -2.30
N ASN A 94 -6.35 -2.87 -2.06
CA ASN A 94 -6.83 -4.23 -2.26
C ASN A 94 -6.99 -4.91 -0.89
N ALA A 95 -8.22 -4.90 -0.38
CA ALA A 95 -8.55 -5.47 0.93
C ALA A 95 -8.30 -6.99 1.01
N LYS A 96 -8.51 -7.72 -0.10
CA LYS A 96 -8.31 -9.19 -0.14
C LYS A 96 -6.84 -9.56 0.05
N MET A 97 -5.93 -8.78 -0.52
CA MET A 97 -4.48 -9.01 -0.44
C MET A 97 -3.81 -8.19 0.67
N LYS A 98 -4.58 -7.39 1.44
CA LYS A 98 -4.07 -6.41 2.40
C LYS A 98 -2.92 -5.58 1.82
N SER A 99 -3.14 -5.00 0.64
CA SER A 99 -2.11 -4.22 -0.05
C SER A 99 -2.64 -2.88 -0.55
N ILE A 100 -1.80 -1.86 -0.55
CA ILE A 100 -2.07 -0.54 -1.13
C ILE A 100 -1.11 -0.35 -2.30
N LYS A 101 -1.65 -0.15 -3.51
CA LYS A 101 -0.86 0.38 -4.62
C LYS A 101 -0.79 1.89 -4.46
N ALA A 102 0.32 2.39 -3.92
CA ALA A 102 0.49 3.80 -3.56
C ALA A 102 0.68 4.69 -4.79
N THR A 103 0.00 5.84 -4.78
CA THR A 103 0.20 6.95 -5.72
C THR A 103 1.05 8.03 -5.08
N SER A 104 0.83 8.33 -3.79
CA SER A 104 1.65 9.26 -3.01
C SER A 104 1.73 8.86 -1.54
N ILE A 105 2.80 9.33 -0.90
CA ILE A 105 2.99 9.21 0.55
C ILE A 105 3.25 10.61 1.10
N SER A 106 2.60 10.92 2.23
CA SER A 106 2.75 12.18 2.94
C SER A 106 3.06 11.95 4.43
N LYS A 107 3.86 12.83 5.02
CA LYS A 107 4.12 12.90 6.47
C LYS A 107 3.70 14.28 6.96
N LYS A 108 2.78 14.35 7.92
CA LYS A 108 2.23 15.61 8.45
C LYS A 108 1.75 16.56 7.33
N GLY A 109 1.05 16.01 6.34
CA GLY A 109 0.55 16.76 5.18
C GLY A 109 1.61 17.15 4.12
N LYS A 110 2.90 16.91 4.38
CA LYS A 110 3.96 17.13 3.39
C LYS A 110 4.19 15.87 2.58
N LYS A 111 4.05 15.97 1.25
CA LYS A 111 4.38 14.88 0.32
C LYS A 111 5.87 14.55 0.41
N ILE A 112 6.19 13.28 0.67
CA ILE A 112 7.56 12.75 0.78
C ILE A 112 7.93 11.82 -0.38
N TRP A 113 6.93 11.28 -1.06
CA TRP A 113 7.10 10.39 -2.20
C TRP A 113 5.85 10.44 -3.08
N SER A 114 6.03 10.25 -4.40
CA SER A 114 4.93 9.95 -5.32
C SER A 114 5.46 9.22 -6.54
N VAL A 115 4.61 8.38 -7.12
CA VAL A 115 4.92 7.61 -8.32
C VAL A 115 5.34 8.51 -9.50
N ASP A 116 4.75 9.69 -9.63
CA ASP A 116 5.08 10.63 -10.71
C ASP A 116 6.50 11.19 -10.54
N LEU A 117 6.84 11.61 -9.32
CA LEU A 117 8.18 12.13 -8.98
C LEU A 117 9.25 11.05 -9.18
N GLU A 118 8.98 9.82 -8.73
CA GLU A 118 9.89 8.70 -8.93
C GLU A 118 10.10 8.43 -10.43
N ASN A 119 9.02 8.37 -11.22
CA ASN A 119 9.10 8.19 -12.66
C ASN A 119 9.88 9.31 -13.36
N GLU A 120 9.74 10.56 -12.91
CA GLU A 120 10.50 11.70 -13.44
C GLU A 120 12.00 11.57 -13.15
N ILE A 121 12.36 11.18 -11.92
CA ILE A 121 13.75 10.96 -11.53
C ILE A 121 14.36 9.83 -12.38
N TYR A 122 13.67 8.70 -12.51
CA TYR A 122 14.12 7.61 -13.37
C TYR A 122 14.29 8.06 -14.82
N ARG A 123 13.34 8.85 -15.34
CA ARG A 123 13.45 9.36 -16.70
C ARG A 123 14.66 10.27 -16.90
N ALA A 124 14.95 11.10 -15.91
CA ALA A 124 16.09 12.01 -15.94
C ALA A 124 17.44 11.28 -15.85
N LEU A 125 17.52 10.19 -15.09
CA LEU A 125 18.77 9.44 -14.85
C LEU A 125 19.02 8.34 -15.89
N GLU A 126 17.98 7.62 -16.29
CA GLU A 126 18.08 6.38 -17.09
C GLU A 126 17.32 6.46 -18.43
N GLY A 127 16.62 7.56 -18.71
CA GLY A 127 15.88 7.75 -19.97
C GLY A 127 14.44 7.24 -19.92
N ASN A 128 14.14 6.04 -20.42
CA ASN A 128 12.80 5.45 -20.31
C ASN A 128 12.82 4.32 -19.26
N HIS A 129 11.89 4.39 -18.31
CA HIS A 129 11.73 3.41 -17.24
C HIS A 129 11.45 2.01 -17.82
N PRO A 130 12.14 0.93 -17.37
CA PRO A 130 12.04 -0.41 -17.96
C PRO A 130 10.64 -1.05 -17.87
N TRP A 131 9.75 -0.48 -17.06
CA TRP A 131 8.38 -0.97 -16.86
C TRP A 131 7.31 -0.19 -17.64
N LYS A 132 7.70 0.79 -18.46
CA LYS A 132 6.81 1.45 -19.43
C LYS A 132 7.32 1.17 -20.84
N SER A 133 6.89 0.03 -21.40
CA SER A 133 6.88 -0.23 -22.84
C SER A 133 5.74 0.52 -23.51
#